data_AF-A0AAE0SYJ1-F1
#
_entry.id   AF-A0AAE0SYJ1-F1
#
_cell.length_a   1.000
_cell.length_b   1.000
_cell.length_c   1.000
_cell.angle_alpha   90.00
_cell.angle_beta   90.00
_cell.angle_gamma   90.00
#
_symmetry.space_group_name_H-M   'P 1'
#
loop_
_entity.id
_entity.type
_entity.pdbx_description
1 polymer ?
#
loop_
_entity_poly.entity_id
_entity_poly.type
_entity_poly.pdbx_seq_one_letter_code
_entity_poly.pdbx_strand_id
1 'polypeptide(L)' 'MEVCYRIPLYTPIATFATNGVYQPNGGRAGIFLGCLQNGFKFAVQDCDFAIQVKHLESGGVFANDPSNYFVLR' A
#
# COMPACT_ATOMS: atom_id res chain seq x y z
N MET A 1 -9.79 -9.87 -3.57
CA MET A 1 -9.01 -9.64 -4.81
C MET A 1 -9.81 -8.91 -5.88
N GLU A 2 -11.08 -9.25 -6.12
CA GLU A 2 -11.98 -8.49 -7.03
C GLU A 2 -12.08 -6.98 -6.71
N VAL A 3 -11.93 -6.60 -5.44
CA VAL A 3 -11.96 -5.20 -5.01
C VAL A 3 -10.74 -4.42 -5.52
N CYS A 4 -9.58 -5.07 -5.67
CA CYS A 4 -8.36 -4.40 -6.10
C CYS A 4 -8.48 -3.85 -7.53
N TYR A 5 -9.10 -4.61 -8.45
CA TYR A 5 -9.30 -4.19 -9.84
C TYR A 5 -10.24 -2.98 -10.00
N ARG A 6 -10.96 -2.59 -8.94
CA ARG A 6 -11.83 -1.40 -8.92
C ARG A 6 -11.11 -0.14 -8.47
N ILE A 7 -9.86 -0.25 -8.00
CA ILE A 7 -9.05 0.90 -7.59
C ILE A 7 -8.44 1.51 -8.86
N PRO A 8 -8.70 2.79 -9.16
CA PRO A 8 -8.07 3.46 -10.30
C PRO A 8 -6.54 3.47 -10.16
N LEU A 9 -5.83 3.39 -11.29
CA LEU A 9 -4.39 3.63 -11.28
C LEU A 9 -4.08 5.02 -10.74
N TYR A 10 -2.93 5.12 -10.08
CA TYR A 10 -2.42 6.34 -9.46
C TYR A 10 -3.24 6.84 -8.26
N THR A 11 -4.12 6.00 -7.71
CA THR A 11 -4.85 6.30 -6.48
C THR A 11 -3.90 6.35 -5.28
N PRO A 12 -3.95 7.40 -4.44
CA PRO A 12 -3.19 7.44 -3.19
C PRO A 12 -3.68 6.38 -2.20
N ILE A 13 -2.73 5.67 -1.60
CA ILE A 13 -2.99 4.63 -0.60
C ILE A 13 -2.05 4.80 0.60
N ALA A 14 -2.50 4.40 1.77
CA ALA A 14 -1.66 4.37 2.96
C ALA A 14 -2.04 3.23 3.91
N THR A 15 -1.10 2.85 4.76
CA THR A 15 -1.32 1.86 5.82
C THR A 15 -2.07 2.47 7.00
N PHE A 16 -3.04 1.75 7.55
CA PHE A 16 -3.67 2.13 8.81
C PHE A 16 -3.57 0.97 9.81
N ALA A 17 -3.32 1.31 11.07
CA ALA A 17 -3.40 0.32 12.15
C ALA A 17 -4.85 -0.13 12.36
N THR A 18 -5.04 -1.21 13.11
CA THR A 18 -6.36 -1.79 13.40
C THR A 18 -7.34 -0.82 14.06
N ASN A 19 -6.83 0.24 14.72
CA ASN A 19 -7.62 1.32 15.31
C ASN A 19 -7.97 2.46 14.32
N GLY A 20 -7.65 2.30 13.03
CA GLY A 20 -7.93 3.31 12.00
C GLY A 20 -6.97 4.51 12.00
N VAL A 21 -5.85 4.44 12.73
CA VAL A 21 -4.88 5.53 12.81
C VAL A 21 -3.70 5.27 11.88
N TYR A 22 -3.29 6.29 11.12
CA TYR A 22 -2.04 6.26 10.36
C TYR A 22 -0.85 6.27 11.34
N GLN A 23 0.08 5.32 11.17
CA GLN A 23 1.27 5.21 12.00
C GLN A 23 2.45 5.91 11.31
N PRO A 24 2.92 7.08 11.78
CA PRO A 24 4.04 7.78 11.14
C PRO A 24 5.34 6.96 11.21
N ASN A 25 5.52 6.24 12.32
CA ASN A 25 6.67 5.37 12.56
C ASN A 25 6.29 3.93 12.24
N GLY A 26 6.67 3.47 11.04
CA GLY A 26 6.44 2.10 10.57
C GLY A 26 5.26 1.92 9.63
N GLY A 27 4.43 2.95 9.44
CA GLY A 27 3.45 3.00 8.36
C GLY A 27 4.08 3.43 7.03
N ARG A 28 3.31 3.29 5.95
CA ARG A 28 3.74 3.62 4.61
C ARG A 28 2.60 4.21 3.81
N ALA A 29 2.90 5.23 3.01
CA ALA A 29 1.99 5.83 2.04
C ALA A 29 2.61 5.79 0.65
N GLY A 30 1.78 5.77 -0.38
CA GLY A 30 2.25 5.71 -1.76
C GLY A 30 1.13 5.78 -2.78
N ILE A 31 1.49 5.47 -4.02
CA ILE A 31 0.61 5.58 -5.18
C ILE A 31 0.35 4.19 -5.76
N PHE A 32 -0.90 3.77 -5.78
CA PHE A 32 -1.31 2.48 -6.34
C PHE A 32 -1.03 2.39 -7.85
N LEU A 33 -0.40 1.30 -8.28
CA LEU A 33 0.00 1.08 -9.69
C LEU A 33 -0.65 -0.15 -10.32
N GLY A 34 -1.39 -0.95 -9.56
CA GLY A 34 -2.14 -2.10 -10.08
C GLY A 34 -2.10 -3.32 -9.18
N CYS A 35 -2.93 -4.31 -9.54
CA CYS A 35 -3.07 -5.55 -8.78
C CYS A 35 -2.05 -6.60 -9.19
N LEU A 36 -1.75 -7.48 -8.24
CA LEU A 36 -1.06 -8.75 -8.43
C LEU A 36 -2.02 -9.87 -8.05
N GLN A 37 -1.64 -11.13 -8.32
CA GLN A 37 -2.46 -12.27 -7.95
C GLN A 37 -2.72 -12.31 -6.44
N ASN A 38 -1.76 -12.00 -5.56
CA ASN A 38 -2.00 -12.05 -4.11
C ASN A 38 -1.73 -10.72 -3.40
N GLY A 39 -1.89 -9.59 -4.11
CA GLY A 39 -1.65 -8.27 -3.56
C GLY A 39 -1.64 -7.18 -4.61
N PHE A 40 -0.69 -6.24 -4.52
CA PHE A 40 -0.62 -5.10 -5.44
C PHE A 40 0.79 -4.55 -5.60
N LYS A 41 0.96 -3.71 -6.62
CA LYS A 41 2.15 -2.90 -6.83
C LYS A 41 1.85 -1.42 -6.60
N PHE A 42 2.81 -0.69 -6.04
CA PHE A 42 2.68 0.73 -5.73
C PHE A 42 4.03 1.43 -5.78
N ALA A 43 4.02 2.73 -6.06
CA ALA A 43 5.19 3.59 -5.91
C ALA A 43 5.25 4.14 -4.50
N VAL A 44 6.44 4.11 -3.89
CA VAL A 44 6.71 4.64 -2.56
C VAL A 44 8.08 5.28 -2.50
N GLN A 45 8.21 6.28 -1.63
CA GLN A 45 9.49 6.81 -1.21
C GLN A 45 9.74 6.35 0.23
N ASP A 46 10.75 5.50 0.43
CA ASP A 46 11.27 5.18 1.75
C ASP A 46 12.42 6.15 2.10
N CYS A 47 13.02 6.02 3.28
CA CYS A 47 13.98 6.99 3.85
C CYS A 47 15.20 7.33 2.97
N ASP A 48 15.48 6.54 1.93
CA ASP A 48 16.59 6.77 0.99
C ASP A 48 16.27 7.85 -0.08
N PHE A 49 15.14 8.55 0.06
CA PHE A 49 14.62 9.60 -0.84
C PHE A 49 14.39 9.18 -2.29
N ALA A 50 14.70 7.94 -2.67
CA ALA A 50 14.42 7.39 -3.98
C ALA A 50 12.98 6.84 -4.06
N ILE A 51 12.30 7.14 -5.17
CA ILE A 51 11.02 6.51 -5.49
C ILE A 51 11.31 5.09 -5.98
N GLN A 52 10.64 4.12 -5.39
CA GLN A 52 10.72 2.72 -5.76
C GLN A 52 9.33 2.18 -6.08
N VAL A 53 9.26 1.26 -7.04
CA VAL A 53 8.07 0.43 -7.24
C VAL A 53 8.22 -0.82 -6.40
N LYS A 54 7.29 -1.01 -5.45
CA LYS A 54 7.26 -2.20 -4.60
C LYS A 54 6.07 -3.08 -4.95
N HIS A 55 6.29 -4.38 -4.82
CA HIS A 55 5.28 -5.42 -4.93
C HIS A 55 5.00 -5.95 -3.53
N LEU A 56 3.76 -5.89 -3.09
CA LEU A 56 3.33 -6.49 -1.83
C LEU A 56 2.44 -7.67 -2.13
N GLU A 57 2.80 -8.79 -1.51
CA GLU A 57 2.02 -10.02 -1.51
C GLU A 57 1.54 -10.32 -0.10
N SER A 58 0.42 -11.03 0.00
CA SER A 58 -0.16 -11.46 1.27
C SER A 58 0.84 -12.24 2.14
N GLY A 59 0.74 -12.10 3.46
CA GLY A 59 1.59 -12.81 4.42
C GLY A 59 2.75 -11.99 4.98
N GLY A 60 2.88 -10.71 4.59
CA GLY A 60 3.76 -9.76 5.25
C GLY A 60 3.26 -9.33 6.63
N VAL A 61 4.00 -8.40 7.25
CA VAL A 61 3.61 -7.76 8.51
C VAL A 61 3.38 -6.28 8.29
N PHE A 62 2.25 -5.77 8.78
CA PHE A 62 1.86 -4.36 8.78
C PHE A 62 2.10 -3.66 7.43
N ALA A 63 3.10 -2.77 7.31
CA ALA A 63 3.38 -2.02 6.07
C ALA A 63 3.88 -2.87 4.89
N ASN A 64 4.22 -4.13 5.14
CA ASN A 64 4.54 -5.11 4.09
C ASN A 64 3.39 -6.09 3.83
N ASP A 65 2.22 -5.89 4.46
CA ASP A 65 1.02 -6.67 4.20
C ASP A 65 0.00 -5.81 3.44
N PRO A 66 -0.44 -6.24 2.23
CA PRO A 66 -1.37 -5.49 1.42
C PRO A 66 -2.74 -5.28 2.08
N SER A 67 -3.12 -6.10 3.08
CA SER A 67 -4.40 -5.97 3.79
C SER A 67 -4.51 -4.71 4.64
N ASN A 68 -3.38 -4.10 5.02
CA ASN A 68 -3.36 -2.90 5.84
C ASN A 68 -3.45 -1.60 5.02
N TYR A 69 -3.49 -1.67 3.70
CA TYR A 69 -3.55 -0.50 2.83
C TYR A 69 -4.97 -0.11 2.48
N PHE A 70 -5.25 1.18 2.61
CA PHE A 70 -6.54 1.78 2.33
C PHE A 70 -6.38 2.92 1.32
N VAL A 71 -7.40 3.10 0.48
CA VAL A 71 -7.51 4.24 -0.43
C VAL A 71 -7.78 5.50 0.38
N LEU A 72 -7.03 6.56 0.09
CA LEU A 72 -7.25 7.89 0.65
C LEU A 72 -8.29 8.63 -0.21
N ARG A 73 -9.21 9.35 0.44
CA ARG A 73 -10.24 10.19 -0.19
C ARG A 73 -10.26 11.58 0.43
#